data_AF-Q93FP7-F1
#
_entry.id   AF-Q93FP7-F1
#
_cell.length_a   1.000
_cell.length_b   1.000
_cell.length_c   1.000
_cell.angle_alpha   90.00
_cell.angle_beta   90.00
_cell.angle_gamma   90.00
#
_symmetry.space_group_name_H-M   'P 1'
#
loop_
_entity.id
_entity.type
_entity.pdbx_description
1 polymer ?
#
loop_
_entity_poly.entity_id
_entity_poly.type
_entity_poly.pdbx_seq_one_letter_code
_entity_poly.pdbx_strand_id
1 'polypeptide(L)'
;IYGKHPCVAALQNINRKCHELLVTENFIKHNNGIQKIRELSKQKNIYPKQVNINTINSVLPPNSNHQGIALQVSIVDTVSIEDVLSNIPTEISTIILLD
;
A
#
# COMPACT_ATOMS: atom_id res chain seq x y z
N ILE A 1 3.67 3.00 -4.63
CA ILE A 1 4.01 3.11 -3.18
C ILE A 1 5.05 2.06 -2.83
N TYR A 2 5.91 2.33 -1.86
CA TYR A 2 7.05 1.47 -1.54
C TYR A 2 7.36 1.46 -0.04
N GLY A 3 8.09 0.44 0.42
CA GLY A 3 8.35 0.20 1.84
C GLY A 3 7.29 -0.69 2.49
N LYS A 4 7.68 -1.42 3.53
CA LYS A 4 6.83 -2.45 4.15
C LYS A 4 5.52 -1.88 4.69
N HIS A 5 5.59 -0.85 5.54
CA HIS A 5 4.41 -0.30 6.19
C HIS A 5 3.44 0.38 5.20
N PRO A 6 3.91 1.23 4.26
CA PRO A 6 3.02 1.80 3.24
C PRO A 6 2.34 0.74 2.36
N CYS A 7 3.07 -0.31 1.95
CA CYS A 7 2.48 -1.38 1.17
C CYS A 7 1.41 -2.16 1.96
N VAL A 8 1.67 -2.48 3.23
CA VAL A 8 0.68 -3.15 4.10
C VAL A 8 -0.56 -2.28 4.30
N ALA A 9 -0.38 -0.98 4.62
CA ALA A 9 -1.48 -0.06 4.81
C ALA A 9 -2.35 0.08 3.55
N ALA A 10 -1.71 0.11 2.37
CA ALA A 10 -2.42 0.16 1.11
C ALA A 10 -3.18 -1.13 0.77
N LEU A 11 -2.60 -2.31 1.07
CA LEU A 11 -3.30 -3.58 0.90
C LEU A 11 -4.51 -3.70 1.82
N GLN A 12 -4.43 -3.15 3.04
CA GLN A 12 -5.54 -3.14 4.01
C GLN A 12 -6.65 -2.13 3.65
N ASN A 13 -6.33 -1.08 2.89
CA ASN A 13 -7.31 -0.07 2.52
C ASN A 13 -8.31 -0.64 1.50
N ILE A 14 -9.56 -0.84 1.92
CA ILE A 14 -10.63 -1.41 1.09
C ILE A 14 -10.90 -0.58 -0.17
N ASN A 15 -10.81 0.74 -0.08
CA ASN A 15 -11.08 1.69 -1.17
C ASN A 15 -9.91 1.82 -2.15
N ARG A 16 -8.75 1.21 -1.83
CA ARG A 16 -7.58 1.27 -2.70
C ARG A 16 -7.52 0.08 -3.64
N LYS A 17 -7.50 0.37 -4.94
CA LYS A 17 -7.24 -0.62 -5.99
C LYS A 17 -5.73 -0.89 -6.09
N CYS A 18 -5.36 -2.16 -5.96
CA CYS A 18 -3.98 -2.64 -6.04
C CYS A 18 -3.79 -3.49 -7.31
N HIS A 19 -2.66 -3.34 -7.99
CA HIS A 19 -2.45 -3.93 -9.32
C HIS A 19 -1.30 -4.93 -9.36
N GLU A 20 -0.11 -4.54 -8.87
CA GLU A 20 1.08 -5.40 -8.89
C GLU A 20 1.89 -5.20 -7.62
N LEU A 21 2.29 -6.30 -6.99
CA LEU A 21 3.14 -6.31 -5.80
C LEU A 21 4.51 -6.90 -6.17
N LEU A 22 5.55 -6.10 -6.11
CA LEU A 22 6.93 -6.51 -6.32
C LEU A 22 7.62 -6.75 -4.98
N VAL A 23 8.32 -7.87 -4.85
CA VAL A 23 9.12 -8.22 -3.67
C VAL A 23 10.48 -8.75 -4.10
N THR A 24 11.55 -8.41 -3.38
CA THR A 24 12.86 -9.03 -3.62
C THR A 24 12.98 -10.37 -2.91
N GLU A 25 13.90 -11.20 -3.39
CA GLU A 25 14.28 -12.44 -2.69
C GLU A 25 14.72 -12.16 -1.25
N ASN A 26 15.51 -11.10 -1.04
CA ASN A 26 15.98 -10.70 0.28
C ASN A 26 14.82 -10.36 1.22
N PHE A 27 13.79 -9.69 0.70
CA PHE A 27 12.57 -9.38 1.46
C PHE A 27 11.81 -10.65 1.86
N ILE A 28 11.69 -11.62 0.95
CA ILE A 28 10.99 -12.89 1.23
C ILE A 28 11.73 -13.69 2.32
N LYS A 29 13.06 -13.74 2.28
CA LYS A 29 13.87 -14.55 3.20
C LYS A 29 13.94 -13.98 4.62
N HIS A 30 14.01 -12.66 4.77
CA HIS A 30 14.33 -12.02 6.06
C HIS A 30 13.16 -11.29 6.72
N ASN A 31 11.99 -11.24 6.07
CA ASN A 31 10.84 -10.51 6.61
C ASN A 31 9.76 -11.46 7.13
N ASN A 32 9.64 -11.55 8.46
CA ASN A 32 8.58 -12.31 9.15
C ASN A 32 7.16 -11.86 8.75
N GLY A 33 7.01 -10.67 8.13
CA GLY A 33 5.73 -10.13 7.67
C GLY A 33 5.26 -10.64 6.30
N ILE A 34 6.02 -11.48 5.60
CA ILE A 34 5.69 -11.89 4.22
C ILE A 34 4.38 -12.69 4.13
N GLN A 35 4.06 -13.49 5.16
CA GLN A 35 2.80 -14.25 5.19
C GLN A 35 1.58 -13.33 5.22
N LYS A 36 1.56 -12.34 6.12
CA LYS A 36 0.51 -11.31 6.19
C LYS A 36 0.37 -10.57 4.86
N ILE A 37 1.48 -10.22 4.22
CA ILE A 37 1.48 -9.55 2.91
C ILE A 37 0.87 -10.46 1.84
N ARG A 38 1.19 -11.76 1.84
CA ARG A 38 0.59 -12.75 0.93
C ARG A 38 -0.92 -12.89 1.14
N GLU A 39 -1.38 -12.91 2.38
CA GLU A 39 -2.81 -12.98 2.70
C GLU A 39 -3.56 -11.73 2.21
N LEU A 40 -3.05 -10.55 2.54
CA LEU A 40 -3.66 -9.28 2.13
C LEU A 40 -3.63 -9.07 0.61
N SER A 41 -2.54 -9.44 -0.06
CA SER A 41 -2.44 -9.38 -1.52
C SER A 41 -3.41 -10.35 -2.20
N LYS A 42 -3.57 -11.56 -1.66
CA LYS A 42 -4.57 -12.53 -2.13
C LYS A 42 -6.00 -11.99 -2.00
N GLN A 43 -6.35 -11.29 -0.91
CA GLN A 43 -7.66 -10.64 -0.76
C GLN A 43 -7.93 -9.58 -1.85
N LYS A 44 -6.86 -9.00 -2.42
CA LYS A 44 -6.92 -8.06 -3.53
C LYS A 44 -6.76 -8.72 -4.91
N ASN A 45 -6.77 -10.05 -4.99
CA ASN A 45 -6.53 -10.85 -6.20
C ASN A 45 -5.19 -10.55 -6.90
N ILE A 46 -4.15 -10.21 -6.13
CA ILE A 46 -2.79 -10.01 -6.64
C ILE A 46 -1.82 -10.92 -5.89
N TYR A 47 -0.77 -11.38 -6.57
CA TYR A 47 0.24 -12.25 -5.99
C TYR A 47 1.60 -11.55 -5.98
N PRO A 48 2.40 -11.68 -4.91
CA PRO A 48 3.73 -11.11 -4.89
C PRO A 48 4.61 -11.68 -6.00
N LYS A 49 5.11 -10.81 -6.87
CA LYS A 49 6.06 -11.14 -7.93
C LYS A 49 7.47 -10.94 -7.40
N GLN A 50 8.23 -12.03 -7.35
CA GLN A 50 9.63 -11.96 -6.97
C GLN A 50 10.45 -11.32 -8.09
N VAL A 51 11.20 -10.27 -7.77
CA VAL A 51 12.06 -9.55 -8.70
C VAL A 51 13.45 -9.32 -8.10
N ASN A 52 14.43 -8.98 -8.93
CA ASN A 52 15.74 -8.56 -8.45
C ASN A 52 15.71 -7.12 -7.92
N ILE A 53 16.74 -6.72 -7.19
CA ILE A 53 16.85 -5.37 -6.61
C ILE A 53 16.88 -4.28 -7.69
N ASN A 54 17.54 -4.55 -8.82
CA ASN A 54 17.68 -3.61 -9.93
C ASN A 54 16.33 -3.27 -10.56
N THR A 55 15.41 -4.23 -10.62
CA THR A 55 14.04 -4.02 -11.11
C THR A 55 13.25 -3.06 -10.23
N ILE A 56 13.36 -3.17 -8.90
CA ILE A 56 12.68 -2.20 -8.02
C ILE A 56 13.34 -0.83 -8.12
N ASN A 57 14.68 -0.78 -8.17
CA ASN A 57 15.42 0.47 -8.30
C ASN A 57 15.12 1.20 -9.61
N SER A 58 14.82 0.49 -10.70
CA SER A 58 14.53 1.11 -11.99
C SER A 58 13.11 1.68 -12.12
N VAL A 59 12.16 1.18 -11.34
CA VAL A 59 10.75 1.63 -11.40
C VAL A 59 10.37 2.64 -10.33
N LEU A 60 11.26 2.86 -9.34
CA LEU A 60 11.04 3.80 -8.25
C LEU A 60 11.95 5.04 -8.40
N PRO A 61 11.59 6.16 -7.76
CA PRO A 61 12.47 7.32 -7.69
C PRO A 61 13.86 6.95 -7.12
N PRO A 62 14.93 7.64 -7.58
CA PRO A 62 16.26 7.41 -7.05
C PRO A 62 16.30 7.62 -5.53
N ASN A 63 17.17 6.86 -4.84
CA ASN A 63 17.32 6.89 -3.38
C ASN A 63 16.07 6.51 -2.57
N SER A 64 15.08 5.85 -3.18
CA SER A 64 13.91 5.33 -2.47
C SER A 64 14.29 4.26 -1.44
N ASN A 65 13.94 4.46 -0.17
CA ASN A 65 14.05 3.41 0.85
C ASN A 65 12.87 2.42 0.77
N HIS A 66 12.84 1.61 -0.29
CA HIS A 66 11.74 0.69 -0.57
C HIS A 66 11.82 -0.63 0.22
N GLN A 67 12.94 -0.90 0.91
CA GLN A 67 13.11 -2.08 1.77
C GLN A 67 12.85 -3.42 1.05
N GLY A 68 13.03 -3.47 -0.27
CA GLY A 68 12.76 -4.67 -1.09
C GLY A 68 11.30 -4.95 -1.41
N ILE A 69 10.37 -4.00 -1.24
CA ILE A 69 8.95 -4.16 -1.56
C ILE A 69 8.36 -2.89 -2.21
N ALA A 70 7.55 -3.08 -3.25
CA ALA A 70 6.82 -2.02 -3.91
C ALA A 70 5.43 -2.50 -4.36
N LEU A 71 4.44 -1.61 -4.31
CA LEU A 71 3.07 -1.90 -4.70
C LEU A 71 2.58 -0.82 -5.68
N GLN A 72 2.10 -1.26 -6.83
CA GLN A 72 1.39 -0.43 -7.79
C GLN A 72 -0.08 -0.33 -7.38
N VAL A 73 -0.58 0.90 -7.26
CA VAL A 73 -1.96 1.20 -6.85
C VAL A 73 -2.54 2.32 -7.68
N SER A 74 -3.87 2.38 -7.77
CA SER A 74 -4.55 3.58 -8.22
C SER A 74 -4.51 4.67 -7.14
N ILE A 75 -4.64 5.92 -7.58
CA ILE A 75 -5.02 7.03 -6.71
C ILE A 75 -6.39 6.69 -6.09
N VAL A 76 -6.57 7.02 -4.82
CA VAL A 76 -7.88 6.86 -4.15
C VAL A 76 -8.71 8.07 -4.51
N ASP A 77 -9.99 7.84 -4.78
CA ASP A 77 -10.90 8.91 -5.17
C ASP A 77 -10.91 10.02 -4.11
N THR A 78 -10.89 11.26 -4.58
CA THR A 78 -10.98 12.44 -3.72
C THR A 78 -12.37 12.49 -3.12
N VAL A 79 -12.43 12.55 -1.79
CA VAL A 79 -13.68 12.71 -1.03
C VAL A 79 -13.82 14.19 -0.71
N SER A 80 -15.00 14.77 -0.97
CA SER A 80 -15.28 16.16 -0.60
C SER A 80 -15.60 16.28 0.90
N ILE A 81 -15.54 17.49 1.46
CA ILE A 81 -15.94 17.68 2.86
C ILE A 81 -17.43 17.42 3.05
N GLU A 82 -18.23 17.73 2.05
CA GLU A 82 -19.67 17.47 2.00
C GLU A 82 -19.96 15.96 2.07
N ASP A 83 -19.18 15.14 1.36
CA ASP A 83 -19.28 13.67 1.42
C ASP A 83 -18.93 13.14 2.81
N VAL A 84 -17.93 13.72 3.46
CA VAL A 84 -17.56 13.35 4.83
C VAL A 84 -18.71 13.69 5.78
N LEU A 85 -19.21 14.93 5.76
CA LEU A 85 -20.27 15.40 6.66
C LEU A 85 -21.58 14.63 6.49
N SER A 86 -21.91 14.24 5.25
CA SER A 86 -23.15 13.51 4.94
C SER A 86 -23.14 12.05 5.43
N ASN A 87 -21.97 11.49 5.73
CA ASN A 87 -21.79 10.09 6.10
C ASN A 87 -21.42 9.87 7.59
N ILE A 88 -21.50 10.91 8.43
CA ILE A 88 -21.18 10.80 9.86
C ILE A 88 -22.37 10.14 10.61
N PRO A 89 -22.22 8.92 11.16
CA PRO A 89 -23.31 8.22 11.84
C PRO A 89 -23.50 8.65 13.30
N THR A 90 -22.60 9.45 13.86
CA THR A 90 -22.49 9.73 15.30
C THR A 90 -22.57 11.21 15.61
N GLU A 91 -23.14 11.57 16.75
CA GLU A 91 -23.28 12.97 17.21
C GLU A 91 -21.94 13.69 17.42
N ILE A 92 -20.81 12.97 17.48
CA ILE A 92 -19.47 13.52 17.72
C ILE A 92 -18.51 13.04 16.62
N SER A 93 -17.75 13.97 16.04
CA SER A 93 -16.69 13.73 15.06
C SER A 93 -15.53 14.68 15.29
N THR A 94 -14.30 14.23 15.00
CA THR A 94 -13.09 15.05 15.05
C THR A 94 -12.58 15.30 13.65
N ILE A 95 -12.44 16.58 13.28
CA ILE A 95 -11.87 17.00 12.00
C ILE A 95 -10.45 17.51 12.25
N ILE A 96 -9.48 17.02 11.48
CA ILE A 96 -8.10 17.50 11.52
C ILE A 96 -7.88 18.36 10.28
N LEU A 97 -7.52 19.62 10.50
CA LEU A 97 -7.12 20.56 9.46
C LEU A 97 -5.59 20.67 9.49
N LEU A 98 -4.96 20.48 8.33
CA LEU A 98 -3.51 20.62 8.15
C LEU A 98 -3.30 21.91 7.34
N ASP A 99 -2.57 22.88 7.91
CA ASP A 99 -2.12 24.11 7.25
C ASP A 99 -0.71 23.91 6.68
#